data_AF-A0A7W9AG18-F1
#
_entry.id   AF-A0A7W9AG18-F1
#
_cell.length_a   1.000
_cell.length_b   1.000
_cell.length_c   1.000
_cell.angle_alpha   90.00
_cell.angle_beta   90.00
_cell.angle_gamma   90.00
#
_symmetry.space_group_name_H-M   'P 1'
#
loop_
_entity.id
_entity.type
_entity.pdbx_description
1 polymer ?
#
loop_
_entity_poly.entity_id
_entity_poly.type
_entity_poly.pdbx_seq_one_letter_code
_entity_poly.pdbx_strand_id
1 'polypeptide(L)'
;MITRFQFGIIIVAPPTWSITIMTDILTEAGAARAVLLANFDDYLVKQRGLSPRTIYHTLRFANRFLDHRFGDGAISLADLRPAHVIGFIEHVLAAGRRDKTVATHIRTFLQYLFGCGATASNLAL
;
A
#
# COMPACT_ATOMS: atom_id res chain seq x y z
N MET A 1 -22.95 -20.65 12.17
CA MET A 1 -23.91 -19.60 12.57
C MET A 1 -23.21 -18.76 13.64
N ILE A 2 -22.54 -17.67 13.23
CA ILE A 2 -21.69 -16.84 14.10
C ILE A 2 -22.59 -15.72 14.63
N THR A 3 -22.89 -15.77 15.93
CA THR A 3 -23.86 -14.90 16.59
C THR A 3 -23.28 -13.50 16.82
N ARG A 4 -24.09 -12.48 16.49
CA ARG A 4 -23.80 -11.05 16.62
C ARG A 4 -23.48 -10.64 18.07
N PHE A 5 -22.44 -9.82 18.21
CA PHE A 5 -22.00 -9.14 19.43
C PHE A 5 -23.01 -8.05 19.86
N GLN A 6 -23.41 -8.07 21.14
CA GLN A 6 -23.93 -6.89 21.82
C GLN A 6 -23.59 -6.92 23.32
N PHE A 7 -23.11 -5.77 23.81
CA PHE A 7 -22.96 -5.32 25.21
C PHE A 7 -21.79 -5.81 26.08
N GLY A 8 -20.89 -4.86 26.37
CA GLY A 8 -20.61 -4.41 27.74
C GLY A 8 -19.97 -5.40 28.71
N ILE A 9 -18.68 -5.71 28.54
CA ILE A 9 -17.86 -6.32 29.60
C ILE A 9 -16.46 -5.70 29.56
N ILE A 10 -16.01 -5.14 30.69
CA ILE A 10 -14.60 -4.83 30.92
C ILE A 10 -13.91 -6.19 31.11
N ILE A 11 -13.52 -6.84 30.02
CA ILE A 11 -12.73 -8.06 30.06
C ILE A 11 -11.27 -7.62 30.29
N VAL A 12 -10.73 -7.94 31.46
CA VAL A 12 -9.27 -7.98 31.65
C VAL A 12 -8.75 -9.07 30.71
N ALA A 13 -8.27 -8.63 29.54
CA ALA A 13 -7.79 -9.51 28.49
C ALA A 13 -6.50 -10.22 28.94
N PRO A 14 -6.35 -11.53 28.72
CA PRO A 14 -5.08 -12.21 28.94
C PRO A 14 -4.02 -11.64 27.98
N PRO A 15 -2.75 -11.48 28.42
CA PRO A 15 -1.70 -10.80 27.65
C PRO A 15 -1.37 -11.47 26.30
N THR A 16 -1.84 -12.70 26.09
CA THR A 16 -1.60 -13.49 24.89
C THR A 16 -2.50 -13.12 23.71
N TRP A 17 -3.73 -12.64 23.93
CA TRP A 17 -4.63 -12.26 22.82
C TRP A 17 -4.14 -11.00 22.11
N SER A 18 -3.58 -10.03 22.84
CA SER A 18 -3.03 -8.82 22.24
C SER A 18 -1.85 -9.10 21.32
N ILE A 19 -1.00 -10.08 21.67
CA ILE A 19 0.14 -10.47 20.84
C ILE A 19 -0.35 -11.23 19.60
N THR A 20 -1.21 -12.25 19.78
CA THR A 20 -1.73 -13.04 18.66
C THR A 20 -2.51 -12.20 17.65
N ILE A 21 -3.40 -11.31 18.11
CA ILE A 21 -4.17 -10.40 17.24
C ILE A 21 -3.26 -9.42 16.52
N MET A 22 -2.25 -8.85 17.20
CA MET A 22 -1.28 -7.95 16.56
C MET A 22 -0.46 -8.69 15.50
N THR A 23 0.03 -9.89 15.79
CA THR A 23 0.80 -10.68 14.82
C THR A 23 -0.04 -11.12 13.64
N ASP A 24 -1.32 -11.45 13.86
CA ASP A 24 -2.26 -11.84 12.81
C ASP A 24 -2.54 -10.67 11.86
N ILE A 25 -2.85 -9.48 12.41
CA ILE A 25 -3.08 -8.26 11.62
C ILE A 25 -1.84 -7.84 10.83
N LEU A 26 -0.65 -7.90 11.44
CA LEU A 26 0.61 -7.56 10.74
C LEU A 26 0.94 -8.58 9.64
N THR A 27 0.59 -9.87 9.85
CA THR A 27 0.78 -10.93 8.85
C THR A 27 -0.19 -10.78 7.68
N GLU A 28 -1.46 -10.49 7.97
CA GLU A 28 -2.49 -10.25 6.95
C GLU A 28 -2.17 -8.99 6.14
N ALA A 29 -1.72 -7.91 6.80
CA ALA A 29 -1.27 -6.70 6.14
C ALA A 29 -0.09 -6.96 5.18
N GLY A 30 0.89 -7.77 5.61
CA GLY A 30 2.00 -8.21 4.78
C GLY A 30 1.54 -9.05 3.58
N ALA A 31 0.58 -9.95 3.76
CA ALA A 31 0.02 -10.76 2.69
C ALA A 31 -0.76 -9.91 1.67
N ALA A 32 -1.61 -8.98 2.15
CA ALA A 32 -2.37 -8.06 1.31
C ALA A 32 -1.45 -7.17 0.46
N ARG A 33 -0.34 -6.70 1.06
CA ARG A 33 0.71 -5.96 0.36
C ARG A 33 1.36 -6.79 -0.74
N ALA A 34 1.74 -8.03 -0.44
CA ALA A 34 2.39 -8.91 -1.41
C ALA A 34 1.46 -9.20 -2.61
N VAL A 35 0.18 -9.46 -2.35
CA VAL A 35 -0.83 -9.66 -3.39
C VAL A 35 -1.01 -8.40 -4.24
N LEU A 36 -1.08 -7.22 -3.62
CA LEU A 36 -1.20 -5.95 -4.34
C LEU A 36 -0.02 -5.72 -5.29
N LEU A 37 1.21 -5.96 -4.83
CA LEU A 37 2.41 -5.79 -5.63
C LEU A 37 2.52 -6.82 -6.75
N ALA A 38 2.10 -8.07 -6.51
CA ALA A 38 2.06 -9.11 -7.54
C ALA A 38 1.05 -8.77 -8.65
N ASN A 39 -0.15 -8.30 -8.29
CA ASN A 39 -1.14 -7.87 -9.27
C ASN A 39 -0.67 -6.64 -10.07
N PHE A 40 0.06 -5.73 -9.40
CA PHE A 40 0.66 -4.58 -10.08
C PHE A 40 1.78 -4.99 -11.04
N ASP A 41 2.64 -5.93 -10.66
CA ASP A 41 3.66 -6.51 -11.55
C ASP A 41 3.01 -7.11 -12.81
N ASP A 42 2.00 -7.94 -12.61
CA ASP A 42 1.21 -8.54 -13.68
C ASP A 42 0.60 -7.50 -14.63
N TYR A 43 0.10 -6.40 -14.07
CA TYR A 43 -0.40 -5.27 -14.86
C TYR A 43 0.71 -4.60 -15.68
N LEU A 44 1.90 -4.37 -15.11
CA LEU A 44 3.01 -3.75 -15.80
C LEU A 44 3.54 -4.62 -16.95
N VAL A 45 3.55 -5.94 -16.76
CA VAL A 45 3.91 -6.92 -17.79
C VAL A 45 2.83 -6.97 -18.87
N LYS A 46 1.59 -7.28 -18.49
CA LYS A 46 0.52 -7.67 -19.44
C LYS A 46 -0.11 -6.48 -20.16
N GLN A 47 -0.29 -5.36 -19.47
CA GLN A 47 -1.02 -4.20 -20.01
C GLN A 47 -0.11 -3.06 -20.45
N ARG A 48 1.06 -2.90 -19.82
CA ARG A 48 2.01 -1.83 -20.14
C ARG A 48 3.20 -2.30 -20.98
N GLY A 49 3.48 -3.60 -21.05
CA GLY A 49 4.58 -4.15 -21.85
C GLY A 49 5.95 -3.58 -21.50
N LEU A 50 6.17 -3.22 -20.23
CA LEU A 50 7.41 -2.56 -19.80
C LEU A 50 8.59 -3.53 -19.75
N SER A 51 9.80 -2.98 -19.89
CA SER A 51 11.01 -3.77 -19.69
C SER A 51 11.13 -4.26 -18.23
N PRO A 52 11.72 -5.45 -17.98
CA PRO A 52 11.91 -5.97 -16.62
C PRO A 52 12.64 -5.00 -15.70
N ARG A 53 13.59 -4.22 -16.25
CA ARG A 53 14.31 -3.19 -15.49
C ARG A 53 13.38 -2.07 -15.03
N THR A 54 12.52 -1.58 -15.90
CA THR A 54 11.55 -0.52 -15.58
C THR A 54 10.53 -1.01 -14.56
N ILE A 55 10.08 -2.27 -14.72
CA ILE A 55 9.17 -2.93 -13.77
C ILE A 55 9.78 -2.98 -12.38
N TYR A 56 11.02 -3.45 -12.25
CA TYR A 56 11.74 -3.49 -10.98
C TYR A 56 11.77 -2.11 -10.28
N HIS A 57 12.12 -1.05 -11.01
CA HIS A 57 12.15 0.30 -10.44
C HIS A 57 10.75 0.78 -10.03
N THR A 58 9.73 0.49 -10.85
CA THR A 58 8.35 0.88 -10.58
C THR A 58 7.79 0.18 -9.34
N LEU A 59 7.99 -1.13 -9.22
CA LEU A 59 7.61 -1.91 -8.04
C LEU A 59 8.34 -1.45 -6.79
N ARG A 60 9.64 -1.16 -6.89
CA ARG A 60 10.43 -0.66 -5.75
C ARG A 60 9.89 0.67 -5.24
N PHE A 61 9.49 1.58 -6.12
CA PHE A 61 8.88 2.85 -5.69
C PHE A 61 7.48 2.66 -5.11
N ALA A 62 6.67 1.76 -5.68
CA ALA A 62 5.37 1.41 -5.12
C ALA A 62 5.49 0.85 -3.70
N ASN A 63 6.42 -0.10 -3.47
CA ASN A 63 6.64 -0.64 -2.13
C ASN A 63 7.12 0.44 -1.15
N ARG A 64 8.08 1.28 -1.55
CA ARG A 64 8.54 2.39 -0.69
C ARG A 64 7.44 3.38 -0.35
N PHE A 65 6.52 3.65 -1.28
CA PHE A 65 5.36 4.50 -1.02
C PHE A 65 4.43 3.87 0.02
N LEU A 66 4.13 2.58 -0.15
CA LEU A 66 3.32 1.83 0.81
C LEU A 66 3.99 1.74 2.18
N ASP A 67 5.32 1.58 2.25
CA ASP A 67 6.08 1.61 3.51
C ASP A 67 5.99 2.99 4.17
N HIS A 68 6.17 4.07 3.39
CA HIS A 68 6.09 5.43 3.89
C HIS A 68 4.69 5.75 4.44
N ARG A 69 3.63 5.25 3.80
CA ARG A 69 2.25 5.58 4.19
C ARG A 69 1.68 4.68 5.28
N PHE A 70 1.93 3.38 5.21
CA PHE A 70 1.29 2.37 6.06
C PHE A 70 2.28 1.63 6.97
N GLY A 71 3.58 1.68 6.67
CA GLY A 71 4.58 0.86 7.35
C GLY A 71 4.21 -0.62 7.29
N ASP A 72 4.31 -1.29 8.43
CA ASP A 72 3.90 -2.69 8.61
C ASP A 72 2.39 -2.84 8.89
N GLY A 73 1.66 -1.73 8.92
CA GLY A 73 0.23 -1.71 9.22
C GLY A 73 -0.67 -2.11 8.04
N ALA A 74 -1.95 -2.30 8.35
CA ALA A 74 -2.97 -2.62 7.36
C ALA A 74 -3.07 -1.55 6.27
N ILE A 75 -3.18 -2.00 5.01
CA ILE A 75 -3.26 -1.11 3.86
C ILE A 75 -4.72 -0.69 3.64
N SER A 76 -5.01 0.59 3.83
CA SER A 76 -6.29 1.21 3.41
C SER A 76 -6.06 2.09 2.19
N LEU A 77 -6.29 1.52 0.99
CA LEU A 77 -6.13 2.25 -0.28
C LEU A 77 -7.25 3.26 -0.52
N ALA A 78 -8.44 3.01 0.02
CA ALA A 78 -9.59 3.90 -0.11
C ALA A 78 -9.36 5.28 0.52
N ASP A 79 -8.53 5.35 1.56
CA ASP A 79 -8.21 6.58 2.29
C ASP A 79 -7.02 7.36 1.70
N LEU A 80 -6.50 6.93 0.53
CA LEU A 80 -5.43 7.66 -0.13
C LEU A 80 -5.91 9.03 -0.60
N ARG A 81 -5.07 10.04 -0.35
CA ARG A 81 -5.32 11.46 -0.64
C ARG A 81 -4.11 12.03 -1.38
N PRO A 82 -4.29 13.09 -2.18
CA PRO A 82 -3.18 13.74 -2.89
C PRO A 82 -2.05 14.17 -1.94
N ALA A 83 -2.38 14.62 -0.73
CA ALA A 83 -1.39 15.02 0.28
C ALA A 83 -0.42 13.90 0.66
N HIS A 84 -0.86 12.65 0.70
CA HIS A 84 0.02 11.51 0.98
C HIS A 84 1.03 11.26 -0.15
N VAL A 85 0.62 11.50 -1.40
CA VAL A 85 1.48 11.39 -2.57
C VAL A 85 2.52 12.50 -2.57
N ILE A 86 2.10 13.73 -2.30
CA ILE A 86 2.99 14.90 -2.21
C ILE A 86 4.02 14.70 -1.10
N GLY A 87 3.59 14.31 0.10
CA GLY A 87 4.49 14.06 1.23
C GLY A 87 5.52 12.97 0.94
N PHE A 88 5.14 11.92 0.22
CA PHE A 88 6.10 10.90 -0.22
C PHE A 88 7.11 11.44 -1.24
N ILE A 89 6.67 12.23 -2.22
CA ILE A 89 7.58 12.84 -3.21
C ILE A 89 8.57 13.77 -2.51
N GLU A 90 8.10 14.62 -1.60
CA GLU A 90 8.94 15.50 -0.78
C GLU A 90 9.94 14.70 0.05
N HIS A 91 9.50 13.61 0.68
CA HIS A 91 10.38 12.71 1.44
C HIS A 91 11.50 12.10 0.57
N VAL A 92 11.17 11.65 -0.64
CA VAL A 92 12.17 11.11 -1.58
C VAL A 92 13.15 12.20 -2.04
N LEU A 93 12.65 13.41 -2.31
CA LEU A 93 13.48 14.54 -2.74
C LEU A 93 14.41 15.05 -1.62
N ALA A 94 13.95 15.01 -0.37
CA ALA A 94 14.73 15.40 0.80
C ALA A 94 15.88 14.43 1.10
N ALA A 95 15.77 13.15 0.70
CA ALA A 95 16.79 12.13 0.91
C ALA A 95 18.06 12.30 0.03
N GLY A 96 18.27 13.48 -0.57
CA GLY A 96 19.50 13.87 -1.28
C GLY A 96 19.67 13.29 -2.69
N ARG A 97 19.07 12.13 -2.98
CA ARG A 97 19.10 11.52 -4.31
C ARG A 97 17.84 11.89 -5.09
N ARG A 98 17.94 12.98 -5.86
CA ARG A 98 16.86 13.46 -6.76
C ARG A 98 16.63 12.48 -7.91
N ASP A 99 15.94 11.39 -7.63
CA ASP A 99 15.49 10.48 -8.67
C ASP A 99 14.33 11.13 -9.43
N LYS A 100 14.62 11.68 -10.60
CA LYS A 100 13.64 12.36 -11.46
C LYS A 100 12.53 11.42 -11.93
N THR A 101 12.71 10.11 -11.82
CA THR A 101 11.74 9.10 -12.27
C THR A 101 10.68 8.77 -11.23
N VAL A 102 10.84 9.23 -9.98
CA VAL A 102 9.89 8.93 -8.88
C VAL A 102 8.46 9.31 -9.24
N ALA A 103 8.26 10.51 -9.81
CA ALA A 103 6.94 11.00 -10.18
C ALA A 103 6.29 10.10 -11.24
N THR A 104 7.06 9.64 -12.23
CA THR A 104 6.57 8.75 -13.29
C THR A 104 6.17 7.38 -12.75
N HIS A 105 7.02 6.79 -11.90
CA HIS A 105 6.73 5.48 -11.30
C HIS A 105 5.50 5.54 -10.38
N ILE A 106 5.41 6.59 -9.56
CA ILE A 106 4.26 6.78 -8.65
C ILE A 106 2.98 7.07 -9.44
N ARG A 107 3.02 7.91 -10.48
CA ARG A 107 1.87 8.14 -11.35
C ARG A 107 1.37 6.82 -11.96
N THR A 108 2.27 5.97 -12.44
CA THR A 108 1.92 4.66 -13.01
C THR A 108 1.22 3.76 -11.99
N PHE A 109 1.71 3.75 -10.75
CA PHE A 109 1.08 3.00 -9.66
C PHE A 109 -0.31 3.55 -9.30
N LEU A 110 -0.47 4.86 -9.18
CA LEU A 110 -1.76 5.49 -8.88
C LEU A 110 -2.78 5.27 -10.01
N GLN A 111 -2.35 5.25 -11.28
CA GLN A 111 -3.20 4.88 -12.41
C GLN A 111 -3.70 3.44 -12.30
N TYR A 112 -2.83 2.52 -11.89
CA TYR A 112 -3.22 1.14 -11.65
C TYR A 112 -4.24 1.04 -10.51
N LEU A 113 -3.98 1.70 -9.37
CA LEU A 113 -4.90 1.72 -8.22
C LEU A 113 -6.28 2.25 -8.59
N PHE A 114 -6.34 3.32 -9.39
CA PHE A 114 -7.61 3.84 -9.87
C PHE A 114 -8.28 2.89 -10.88
N GLY A 115 -7.50 2.32 -11.80
CA GLY A 115 -8.00 1.39 -12.82
C GLY A 115 -8.59 0.09 -12.25
N CYS A 116 -8.06 -0.40 -11.12
CA CYS A 116 -8.62 -1.55 -10.41
C CYS A 116 -9.68 -1.18 -9.36
N GLY A 117 -10.03 0.10 -9.23
CA GLY A 117 -11.04 0.59 -8.28
C GLY A 117 -10.59 0.62 -6.81
N ALA A 118 -9.28 0.49 -6.54
CA ALA A 118 -8.74 0.53 -5.19
C ALA A 118 -8.74 1.94 -4.57
N THR A 119 -8.78 2.99 -5.39
CA THR A 119 -8.96 4.38 -4.94
C THR A 119 -10.27 4.96 -5.47
N ALA A 120 -10.99 5.70 -4.61
CA ALA A 120 -12.24 6.35 -4.98
C ALA A 120 -12.03 7.51 -5.99
N SER A 121 -10.85 8.12 -5.96
CA SER A 121 -10.48 9.25 -6.82
C SER A 121 -9.22 8.94 -7.61
N ASN A 122 -9.12 9.52 -8.80
CA ASN A 122 -7.90 9.43 -9.62
C ASN A 122 -6.84 10.38 -9.07
N LEU A 123 -5.93 9.83 -8.26
CA LEU A 123 -4.80 10.55 -7.68
C LEU A 123 -3.65 10.75 -8.67
N ALA A 124 -3.76 10.20 -9.88
CA ALA A 124 -2.74 10.23 -10.90
C ALA A 124 -2.97 11.33 -11.93
N LEU A 125 -3.87 12.29 -11.70
CA LEU A 125 -4.13 13.41 -12.61
C LEU A 125 -3.16 14.56 -12.35
#